data_AF-A0AAD8WD52-F1
#
_entry.id   AF-A0AAD8WD52-F1
#
_cell.length_a   1.000
_cell.length_b   1.000
_cell.length_c   1.000
_cell.angle_alpha   90.00
_cell.angle_beta   90.00
_cell.angle_gamma   90.00
#
_symmetry.space_group_name_H-M   'P 1'
#
loop_
_entity.id
_entity.type
_entity.pdbx_description
1 polymer ?
#
loop_
_entity_poly.entity_id
_entity_poly.type
_entity_poly.pdbx_seq_one_letter_code
_entity_poly.pdbx_strand_id
1 'polypeptide(L)'
;MDFSGDVKQAIPRPAAAGPSPLLQGWREFRRSGAPVRFLCFERGAWADVDAEASLTLRAAFLDTRVVAEAYCGGRPFLFDFLRLARIDAATAEEVPLGWIDDRGACFFPAPHTATKRKRAQQEDGASSGVESSSSSDDTVDSGRPSKAPRGAWGRAVRLDEADKFYQVVRKLFLSGIAPRVGGVAITAVHKVAQGARARAFQQQGQLLAAARGEGGGNAKFAWYGAPEADVAAAVEHGFGRTNSRVLGHRAHGDGVHLSPPQSPYTSAMLAKADENGEAHIVLCRVLMGRPETVAAGSSQFHPSSDDYDSAVDNMQNPKWYVVWSTDMNTRILPEYVVSFKCPSLQQAQVTSEATSELRKPSPASRDMFPTLLAEIQRFVPTSKLQTLQGTYSRFKKGHIKKDQFIRFLRAFIGDRVLTTVAKKLRGY
;
A
#
# COMPACT_ATOMS: atom_id res chain seq x y z
N MET A 1 -35.34 -36.70 36.71
CA MET A 1 -34.82 -36.72 35.34
C MET A 1 -33.94 -35.49 35.20
N ASP A 2 -32.63 -35.69 35.19
CA ASP A 2 -31.68 -34.59 35.12
C ASP A 2 -31.46 -34.16 33.67
N PHE A 3 -31.45 -32.85 33.44
CA PHE A 3 -30.97 -32.26 32.19
C PHE A 3 -29.68 -31.49 32.49
N SER A 4 -28.60 -32.26 32.70
CA SER A 4 -27.24 -31.72 32.71
C SER A 4 -26.93 -31.11 31.33
N GLY A 5 -26.38 -29.90 31.31
CA GLY A 5 -26.16 -29.15 30.07
C GLY A 5 -24.81 -29.45 29.41
N ASP A 6 -24.85 -29.77 28.12
CA ASP A 6 -23.66 -29.87 27.25
C ASP A 6 -23.46 -28.58 26.44
N VAL A 7 -22.69 -27.63 26.99
CA VAL A 7 -22.26 -26.44 26.26
C VAL A 7 -21.09 -26.81 25.34
N LYS A 8 -21.39 -27.12 24.08
CA LYS A 8 -20.37 -27.41 23.06
C LYS A 8 -19.41 -26.23 22.91
N GLN A 9 -18.13 -26.46 23.22
CA GLN A 9 -17.07 -25.47 23.06
C GLN A 9 -16.97 -25.01 21.60
N ALA A 10 -16.97 -23.69 21.38
CA ALA A 10 -16.78 -23.12 20.05
C ALA A 10 -15.32 -23.24 19.62
N ILE A 11 -15.06 -24.03 18.57
CA ILE A 11 -13.72 -24.14 17.98
C ILE A 11 -13.32 -22.79 17.39
N PRO A 12 -12.19 -22.17 17.79
CA PRO A 12 -11.77 -20.88 17.27
C PRO A 12 -11.44 -20.98 15.78
N ARG A 13 -12.11 -20.13 14.98
CA ARG A 13 -11.92 -20.06 13.53
C ARG A 13 -10.54 -19.45 13.25
N PRO A 14 -9.67 -20.07 12.42
CA PRO A 14 -8.34 -19.53 12.15
C PRO A 14 -8.43 -18.16 11.47
N ALA A 15 -7.58 -17.22 11.91
CA ALA A 15 -7.50 -15.90 11.33
C ALA A 15 -7.17 -15.96 9.84
N ALA A 16 -7.80 -15.11 9.03
CA ALA A 16 -7.55 -15.06 7.59
C ALA A 16 -6.10 -14.59 7.34
N ALA A 17 -5.25 -15.51 6.91
CA ALA A 17 -3.87 -15.20 6.55
C ALA A 17 -3.82 -14.15 5.43
N GLY A 18 -2.77 -13.32 5.45
CA GLY A 18 -2.45 -12.43 4.34
C GLY A 18 -2.18 -13.19 3.03
N PRO A 19 -1.99 -12.48 1.90
CA PRO A 19 -1.52 -13.12 0.68
C PRO A 19 -0.23 -13.90 0.99
N SER A 20 -0.16 -15.16 0.54
CA SER A 20 0.98 -16.02 0.86
C SER A 20 2.29 -15.40 0.36
N PRO A 21 3.45 -15.66 1.01
CA PRO A 21 4.73 -15.10 0.57
C PRO A 21 5.03 -15.35 -0.92
N LEU A 22 4.67 -16.54 -1.43
CA LEU A 22 4.76 -16.87 -2.86
C LEU A 22 3.91 -15.95 -3.77
N LEU A 23 2.72 -15.53 -3.31
CA LEU A 23 1.87 -14.57 -4.03
C LEU A 23 2.35 -13.11 -3.91
N GLN A 24 3.26 -12.81 -2.98
CA GLN A 24 3.99 -11.54 -2.92
C GLN A 24 5.22 -11.59 -3.84
N GLY A 25 6.10 -12.57 -3.65
CA GLY A 25 7.31 -12.74 -4.47
C GLY A 25 7.01 -12.92 -5.96
N TRP A 26 5.92 -13.60 -6.33
CA TRP A 26 5.46 -13.65 -7.72
C TRP A 26 5.12 -12.26 -8.31
N ARG A 27 4.58 -11.34 -7.52
CA ARG A 27 4.34 -9.95 -7.97
C ARG A 27 5.62 -9.15 -8.04
N GLU A 28 6.57 -9.40 -7.16
CA GLU A 28 7.87 -8.75 -7.12
C GLU A 28 8.72 -9.19 -8.33
N PHE A 29 8.88 -10.49 -8.54
CA PHE A 29 9.43 -11.11 -9.76
C PHE A 29 8.79 -10.56 -11.04
N ARG A 30 7.44 -10.54 -11.13
CA ARG A 30 6.70 -10.03 -12.30
C ARG A 30 6.70 -8.50 -12.47
N ARG A 31 7.19 -7.74 -11.50
CA ARG A 31 7.26 -6.25 -11.54
C ARG A 31 8.68 -5.73 -11.72
N SER A 32 9.68 -6.52 -11.34
CA SER A 32 11.10 -6.24 -11.57
C SER A 32 11.41 -5.96 -13.04
N GLY A 33 12.36 -5.08 -13.29
CA GLY A 33 13.10 -5.02 -14.55
C GLY A 33 14.16 -6.11 -14.59
N ALA A 34 15.14 -6.00 -15.49
CA ALA A 34 16.21 -6.99 -15.56
C ALA A 34 17.13 -6.82 -14.34
N PRO A 35 17.39 -7.86 -13.52
CA PRO A 35 18.36 -7.77 -12.44
C PRO A 35 19.74 -7.36 -12.96
N VAL A 36 20.41 -6.46 -12.23
CA VAL A 36 21.80 -6.05 -12.51
C VAL A 36 22.77 -6.44 -11.39
N ARG A 37 22.25 -6.69 -10.17
CA ARG A 37 22.99 -7.26 -9.03
C ARG A 37 22.09 -8.22 -8.26
N PHE A 38 22.62 -9.36 -7.87
CA PHE A 38 22.01 -10.28 -6.90
C PHE A 38 22.85 -10.26 -5.62
N LEU A 39 22.22 -10.34 -4.45
CA LEU A 39 22.89 -10.33 -3.15
C LEU A 39 22.36 -11.44 -2.25
N CYS A 40 23.23 -12.08 -1.47
CA CYS A 40 22.85 -13.02 -0.41
C CYS A 40 23.18 -12.42 0.96
N PHE A 41 22.36 -12.73 1.97
CA PHE A 41 22.60 -12.30 3.35
C PHE A 41 23.41 -13.36 4.10
N GLU A 42 24.69 -13.09 4.33
CA GLU A 42 25.64 -13.99 4.97
C GLU A 42 26.39 -13.28 6.09
N ARG A 43 26.70 -13.99 7.18
CA ARG A 43 27.52 -13.49 8.31
C ARG A 43 27.04 -12.15 8.91
N GLY A 44 25.76 -11.80 8.73
CA GLY A 44 25.15 -10.57 9.23
C GLY A 44 25.14 -9.38 8.23
N ALA A 45 25.62 -9.57 7.00
CA ALA A 45 25.65 -8.53 5.96
C ALA A 45 25.09 -9.04 4.63
N TRP A 46 24.73 -8.11 3.73
CA TRP A 46 24.45 -8.44 2.33
C TRP A 46 25.76 -8.43 1.55
N ALA A 47 26.08 -9.53 0.87
CA ALA A 47 27.20 -9.66 -0.05
C ALA A 47 26.66 -9.92 -1.47
N ASP A 48 27.31 -9.36 -2.49
CA ASP A 48 26.97 -9.68 -3.88
C ASP A 48 27.24 -11.16 -4.21
N VAL A 49 26.36 -11.74 -5.02
CA VAL A 49 26.61 -13.02 -5.69
C VAL A 49 27.74 -12.82 -6.71
N ASP A 50 28.57 -13.85 -6.92
CA ASP A 50 29.67 -13.77 -7.86
C ASP A 50 29.20 -13.49 -9.30
N ALA A 51 30.13 -13.03 -10.15
CA ALA A 51 29.80 -12.56 -11.49
C ALA A 51 29.31 -13.67 -12.43
N GLU A 52 29.80 -14.90 -12.28
CA GLU A 52 29.47 -16.03 -13.15
C GLU A 52 28.06 -16.55 -12.83
N ALA A 53 27.77 -16.78 -11.56
CA ALA A 53 26.43 -17.08 -11.09
C ALA A 53 25.46 -15.94 -11.42
N SER A 54 25.83 -14.68 -11.20
CA SER A 54 24.97 -13.52 -11.50
C SER A 54 24.54 -13.43 -12.96
N LEU A 55 25.41 -13.79 -13.92
CA LEU A 55 25.06 -13.88 -15.34
C LEU A 55 24.03 -14.99 -15.60
N THR A 56 24.25 -16.19 -15.04
CA THR A 56 23.32 -17.33 -15.13
C THR A 56 21.95 -17.01 -14.52
N LEU A 57 21.93 -16.37 -13.35
CA LEU A 57 20.70 -15.94 -12.67
C LEU A 57 19.96 -14.87 -13.48
N ARG A 58 20.67 -13.90 -14.06
CA ARG A 58 20.08 -12.86 -14.91
C ARG A 58 19.44 -13.45 -16.16
N ALA A 59 20.09 -14.41 -16.81
CA ALA A 59 19.51 -15.12 -17.96
C ALA A 59 18.23 -15.86 -17.57
N ALA A 60 18.26 -16.63 -16.48
CA ALA A 60 17.09 -17.37 -16.00
C ALA A 60 15.91 -16.45 -15.62
N PHE A 61 16.20 -15.30 -15.00
CA PHE A 61 15.19 -14.29 -14.67
C PHE A 61 14.53 -13.71 -15.93
N LEU A 62 15.31 -13.42 -16.97
CA LEU A 62 14.83 -12.91 -18.27
C LEU A 62 14.01 -13.97 -19.04
N ASP A 63 14.36 -15.25 -18.94
CA ASP A 63 13.54 -16.38 -19.41
C ASP A 63 12.22 -16.54 -18.62
N THR A 64 11.99 -15.73 -17.58
CA THR A 64 10.90 -15.85 -16.61
C THR A 64 10.90 -17.15 -15.79
N ARG A 65 12.05 -17.84 -15.69
CA ARG A 65 12.23 -18.99 -14.80
C ARG A 65 12.21 -18.51 -13.35
N VAL A 66 11.33 -19.11 -12.54
CA VAL A 66 11.07 -18.72 -11.14
C VAL A 66 12.09 -19.27 -10.14
N VAL A 67 12.82 -20.31 -10.54
CA VAL A 67 13.98 -20.88 -9.84
C VAL A 67 15.11 -21.05 -10.86
N ALA A 68 16.34 -20.82 -10.44
CA ALA A 68 17.54 -21.02 -11.23
C ALA A 68 18.58 -21.84 -10.45
N GLU A 69 19.36 -22.67 -11.15
CA GLU A 69 20.55 -23.32 -10.60
C GLU A 69 21.79 -22.52 -11.04
N ALA A 70 22.71 -22.25 -10.11
CA ALA A 70 23.98 -21.59 -10.40
C ALA A 70 25.09 -22.07 -9.43
N TYR A 71 26.34 -21.96 -9.85
CA TYR A 71 27.50 -22.42 -9.09
C TYR A 71 28.21 -21.22 -8.44
N CYS A 72 28.23 -21.17 -7.11
CA CYS A 72 28.96 -20.14 -6.36
C CYS A 72 30.18 -20.77 -5.70
N GLY A 73 31.39 -20.29 -6.01
CA GLY A 73 32.65 -20.84 -5.48
C GLY A 73 32.83 -22.35 -5.77
N GLY A 74 32.32 -22.83 -6.92
CA GLY A 74 32.38 -24.24 -7.31
C GLY A 74 31.34 -25.16 -6.65
N ARG A 75 30.40 -24.64 -5.87
CA ARG A 75 29.29 -25.43 -5.28
C ARG A 75 27.94 -25.08 -5.94
N PRO A 76 27.07 -26.06 -6.22
CA PRO A 76 25.74 -25.82 -6.78
C PRO A 76 24.76 -25.26 -5.74
N PHE A 77 24.03 -24.22 -6.12
CA PHE A 77 22.94 -23.62 -5.34
C PHE A 77 21.69 -23.44 -6.19
N LEU A 78 20.52 -23.56 -5.56
CA LEU A 78 19.23 -23.19 -6.15
C LEU A 78 18.83 -21.79 -5.66
N PHE A 79 18.41 -20.93 -6.57
CA PHE A 79 17.98 -19.56 -6.29
C PHE A 79 16.49 -19.44 -6.61
N ASP A 80 15.65 -19.30 -5.59
CA ASP A 80 14.20 -19.14 -5.72
C ASP A 80 13.83 -17.66 -5.66
N PHE A 81 13.46 -17.10 -6.81
CA PHE A 81 13.12 -15.69 -6.95
C PHE A 81 11.71 -15.34 -6.39
N LEU A 82 10.87 -16.34 -6.09
CA LEU A 82 9.55 -16.15 -5.47
C LEU A 82 9.61 -16.19 -3.94
N ARG A 83 10.54 -16.97 -3.40
CA ARG A 83 10.80 -17.05 -1.95
C ARG A 83 11.84 -16.05 -1.50
N LEU A 84 12.58 -15.44 -2.44
CA LEU A 84 13.72 -14.57 -2.18
C LEU A 84 14.75 -15.31 -1.29
N ALA A 85 15.12 -16.52 -1.71
CA ALA A 85 16.06 -17.40 -1.01
C ALA A 85 17.08 -18.05 -1.96
N ARG A 86 18.33 -18.20 -1.50
CA ARG A 86 19.30 -19.15 -2.06
C ARG A 86 19.33 -20.38 -1.16
N ILE A 87 19.32 -21.56 -1.75
CA ILE A 87 19.28 -22.87 -1.10
C ILE A 87 20.53 -23.65 -1.50
N ASP A 88 21.31 -24.12 -0.53
CA ASP A 88 22.44 -25.02 -0.76
C ASP A 88 21.94 -26.40 -1.20
N ALA A 89 22.40 -26.88 -2.36
CA ALA A 89 21.84 -28.09 -2.97
C ALA A 89 22.23 -29.41 -2.26
N ALA A 90 23.22 -29.38 -1.36
CA ALA A 90 23.69 -30.55 -0.62
C ALA A 90 23.14 -30.62 0.82
N THR A 91 22.92 -29.47 1.45
CA THR A 91 22.50 -29.35 2.86
C THR A 91 21.06 -28.84 3.04
N ALA A 92 20.46 -28.30 1.98
CA ALA A 92 19.18 -27.57 2.01
C ALA A 92 19.15 -26.35 2.97
N GLU A 93 20.32 -25.80 3.33
CA GLU A 93 20.40 -24.54 4.08
C GLU A 93 19.91 -23.37 3.22
N GLU A 94 18.99 -22.57 3.75
CA GLU A 94 18.39 -21.42 3.05
C GLU A 94 18.92 -20.09 3.61
N VAL A 95 19.50 -19.26 2.74
CA VAL A 95 19.89 -17.88 3.07
C VAL A 95 19.03 -16.85 2.31
N PRO A 96 18.74 -15.68 2.90
CA PRO A 96 18.04 -14.60 2.22
C PRO A 96 18.74 -14.19 0.92
N LEU A 97 17.99 -14.14 -0.19
CA LEU A 97 18.42 -13.62 -1.50
C LEU A 97 17.68 -12.33 -1.79
N GLY A 98 18.37 -11.34 -2.33
CA GLY A 98 17.77 -10.14 -2.90
C GLY A 98 18.38 -9.78 -4.24
N TRP A 99 17.78 -8.81 -4.93
CA TRP A 99 18.35 -8.26 -6.16
C TRP A 99 18.01 -6.78 -6.33
N ILE A 100 18.77 -6.13 -7.20
CA ILE A 100 18.56 -4.76 -7.66
C ILE A 100 18.35 -4.83 -9.17
N ASP A 101 17.26 -4.23 -9.67
CA ASP A 101 16.98 -4.17 -11.11
C ASP A 101 17.66 -2.99 -11.83
N ASP A 102 17.62 -3.03 -13.15
CA ASP A 102 18.12 -2.01 -14.09
C ASP A 102 17.50 -0.61 -13.90
N ARG A 103 16.46 -0.46 -13.08
CA ARG A 103 15.84 0.82 -12.69
C ARG A 103 16.18 1.21 -11.25
N GLY A 104 17.09 0.48 -10.60
CA GLY A 104 17.50 0.67 -9.21
C GLY A 104 16.48 0.18 -8.17
N ALA A 105 15.41 -0.51 -8.58
CA ALA A 105 14.43 -1.04 -7.64
C ALA A 105 15.00 -2.24 -6.89
N CYS A 106 14.92 -2.20 -5.56
CA CYS A 106 15.47 -3.22 -4.67
C CYS A 106 14.39 -4.22 -4.23
N PHE A 107 14.74 -5.50 -4.24
CA PHE A 107 13.88 -6.61 -3.87
C PHE A 107 14.61 -7.46 -2.81
N PHE A 108 14.05 -7.53 -1.60
CA PHE A 108 14.63 -8.22 -0.45
C PHE A 108 13.52 -8.89 0.38
N PRO A 109 13.79 -10.00 1.09
CA PRO A 109 12.81 -10.64 1.96
C PRO A 109 12.30 -9.68 3.04
N ALA A 110 11.03 -9.86 3.42
CA ALA A 110 10.53 -9.25 4.63
C ALA A 110 11.39 -9.72 5.84
N PRO A 111 11.87 -8.80 6.70
CA PRO A 111 12.67 -9.17 7.86
C PRO A 111 11.84 -10.11 8.73
N HIS A 112 12.35 -11.33 8.93
CA HIS A 112 11.60 -12.38 9.60
C HIS A 112 11.24 -11.95 11.02
N THR A 113 9.95 -11.85 11.31
CA THR A 113 9.47 -11.77 12.68
C THR A 113 9.84 -13.07 13.36
N ALA A 114 10.84 -13.02 14.24
CA ALA A 114 11.43 -14.19 14.90
C ALA A 114 10.38 -14.91 15.75
N THR A 115 9.68 -15.86 15.13
CA THR A 115 8.76 -16.77 15.81
C THR A 115 9.60 -17.61 16.76
N LYS A 116 9.47 -17.35 18.06
CA LYS A 116 10.18 -18.07 19.13
C LYS A 116 9.77 -19.54 19.14
N ARG A 117 10.39 -20.36 18.27
CA ARG A 117 10.40 -21.82 18.36
C ARG A 117 11.23 -22.21 19.57
N LYS A 118 10.62 -22.11 20.76
CA LYS A 118 11.17 -22.57 22.02
C LYS A 118 11.25 -24.10 21.99
N ARG A 119 12.37 -24.64 21.51
CA ARG A 119 12.79 -26.01 21.80
C ARG A 119 14.17 -25.94 22.44
N ALA A 120 14.28 -26.43 23.66
CA ALA A 120 15.52 -26.43 24.42
C ALA A 120 16.21 -27.79 24.28
N GLN A 121 17.55 -27.76 24.25
CA GLN A 121 18.38 -28.85 24.75
C GLN A 121 19.78 -28.32 25.09
N GLN A 122 20.36 -28.85 26.16
CA GLN A 122 21.77 -28.72 26.53
C GLN A 122 22.63 -29.63 25.62
N GLU A 123 23.96 -29.78 25.70
CA GLU A 123 25.08 -29.39 26.62
C GLU A 123 26.37 -29.52 25.73
N ASP A 124 27.56 -28.92 25.91
CA ASP A 124 28.15 -27.85 26.73
C ASP A 124 29.50 -27.43 26.03
N GLY A 125 30.34 -26.55 26.60
CA GLY A 125 31.80 -26.73 26.50
C GLY A 125 32.71 -25.50 26.36
N ALA A 126 33.31 -25.09 27.48
CA ALA A 126 34.70 -24.62 27.65
C ALA A 126 35.41 -23.64 26.66
N SER A 127 35.71 -22.44 27.19
CA SER A 127 37.06 -21.82 27.26
C SER A 127 37.92 -21.58 26.00
N SER A 128 37.98 -20.32 25.55
CA SER A 128 39.22 -19.50 25.44
C SER A 128 38.92 -18.13 24.77
N GLY A 129 39.69 -17.06 24.95
CA GLY A 129 40.86 -16.90 25.83
C GLY A 129 42.00 -16.05 25.24
N VAL A 130 41.72 -14.82 24.78
CA VAL A 130 42.77 -13.88 24.34
C VAL A 130 42.38 -12.44 24.69
N GLU A 131 43.31 -11.69 25.26
CA GLU A 131 43.16 -10.24 25.51
C GLU A 131 43.85 -9.40 24.42
N SER A 132 43.45 -8.13 24.30
CA SER A 132 44.28 -7.06 23.71
C SER A 132 43.81 -5.69 24.19
N SER A 133 44.53 -5.12 25.15
CA SER A 133 44.60 -3.68 25.46
C SER A 133 45.12 -2.88 24.24
N SER A 134 44.89 -1.58 24.03
CA SER A 134 44.29 -0.50 24.83
C SER A 134 43.70 0.55 23.84
N SER A 135 42.83 1.49 24.21
CA SER A 135 43.13 2.66 25.05
C SER A 135 41.85 3.40 25.47
N SER A 136 41.95 4.15 26.57
CA SER A 136 40.85 4.94 27.16
C SER A 136 40.54 6.20 26.34
N ASP A 137 39.29 6.67 26.36
CA ASP A 137 38.99 7.83 27.21
C ASP A 137 37.51 7.98 27.60
N ASP A 138 37.28 8.73 28.68
CA ASP A 138 36.03 9.25 29.28
C ASP A 138 34.71 8.47 29.15
N THR A 139 34.27 7.90 30.28
CA THR A 139 32.87 7.53 30.52
C THR A 139 32.02 8.73 30.95
N VAL A 140 31.01 9.10 30.17
CA VAL A 140 29.85 9.86 30.67
C VAL A 140 28.63 8.94 30.77
N ASP A 141 28.15 8.71 32.00
CA ASP A 141 26.89 8.02 32.24
C ASP A 141 25.73 8.80 31.63
N SER A 142 25.01 8.15 30.73
CA SER A 142 23.73 8.61 30.23
C SER A 142 22.78 7.42 30.17
N GLY A 143 22.07 7.22 31.27
CA GLY A 143 21.25 6.04 31.54
C GLY A 143 20.36 5.63 30.36
N ARG A 144 20.42 4.33 30.03
CA ARG A 144 19.64 3.64 28.99
C ARG A 144 18.20 4.17 28.94
N PRO A 145 17.78 4.92 27.89
CA PRO A 145 16.51 5.61 27.89
C PRO A 145 15.37 4.59 28.06
N SER A 146 14.60 4.75 29.13
CA SER A 146 13.42 3.92 29.39
C SER A 146 12.50 3.99 28.17
N LYS A 147 12.05 2.83 27.68
CA LYS A 147 11.08 2.77 26.58
C LYS A 147 9.76 3.38 27.06
N ALA A 148 9.58 4.68 26.82
CA ALA A 148 8.30 5.35 27.01
C ALA A 148 7.20 4.53 26.31
N PRO A 149 6.03 4.35 26.95
CA PRO A 149 4.97 3.52 26.40
C PRO A 149 4.55 4.06 25.03
N ARG A 150 4.62 3.21 24.00
CA ARG A 150 4.14 3.58 22.66
C ARG A 150 2.61 3.55 22.68
N GLY A 151 2.00 4.72 22.51
CA GLY A 151 0.58 4.80 22.18
C GLY A 151 0.32 4.38 20.72
N ALA A 152 -0.94 4.42 20.29
CA ALA A 152 -1.36 4.07 18.93
C ALA A 152 -0.59 4.81 17.81
N TRP A 153 -0.04 5.99 18.12
CA TRP A 153 0.72 6.84 17.20
C TRP A 153 2.24 6.73 17.37
N GLY A 154 2.73 5.62 17.95
CA GLY A 154 4.14 5.27 18.06
C GLY A 154 4.95 6.18 18.98
N ARG A 155 5.56 7.23 18.40
CA ARG A 155 6.31 8.28 19.12
C ARG A 155 5.65 9.67 19.06
N ALA A 156 4.44 9.79 18.51
CA ALA A 156 3.75 11.09 18.49
C ALA A 156 3.30 11.48 19.91
N VAL A 157 3.50 12.75 20.27
CA VAL A 157 3.23 13.29 21.61
C VAL A 157 1.85 13.95 21.61
N ARG A 158 0.96 13.55 22.55
CA ARG A 158 -0.33 14.23 22.74
C ARG A 158 -0.09 15.68 23.15
N LEU A 159 -0.73 16.63 22.46
CA LEU A 159 -0.69 18.04 22.82
C LEU A 159 -1.72 18.34 23.89
N ASP A 160 -1.39 19.28 24.77
CA ASP A 160 -2.34 19.88 25.70
C ASP A 160 -3.33 20.80 24.95
N GLU A 161 -4.55 20.99 25.48
CA GLU A 161 -5.56 21.81 24.80
C GLU A 161 -5.24 23.31 24.80
N ALA A 162 -4.39 23.79 25.72
CA ALA A 162 -3.89 25.17 25.70
C ALA A 162 -2.69 25.37 24.75
N ASP A 163 -2.14 24.30 24.14
CA ASP A 163 -1.02 24.45 23.22
C ASP A 163 -1.40 25.21 21.94
N LYS A 164 -0.49 26.09 21.50
CA LYS A 164 -0.71 26.94 20.32
C LYS A 164 -0.83 26.13 19.02
N PHE A 165 -0.13 25.01 18.88
CA PHE A 165 -0.27 24.14 17.71
C PHE A 165 -1.56 23.31 17.80
N TYR A 166 -1.96 22.84 18.99
CA TYR A 166 -3.29 22.24 19.21
C TYR A 166 -4.40 23.18 18.72
N GLN A 167 -4.41 24.44 19.18
CA GLN A 167 -5.46 25.40 18.79
C GLN A 167 -5.43 25.77 17.29
N VAL A 168 -4.25 25.87 16.66
CA VAL A 168 -4.14 26.09 15.21
C VAL A 168 -4.68 24.90 14.42
N VAL A 169 -4.30 23.67 14.76
CA VAL A 169 -4.76 22.44 14.09
C VAL A 169 -6.26 22.24 14.31
N ARG A 170 -6.75 22.47 15.54
CA ARG A 170 -8.17 22.44 15.91
C ARG A 170 -8.99 23.46 15.09
N LYS A 171 -8.55 24.71 15.01
CA LYS A 171 -9.22 25.75 14.22
C LYS A 171 -9.26 25.39 12.73
N LEU A 172 -8.14 24.93 12.17
CA LEU A 172 -8.06 24.52 10.76
C LEU A 172 -9.04 23.37 10.46
N PHE A 173 -8.99 22.29 11.26
CA PHE A 173 -9.86 21.12 11.10
C PHE A 173 -11.35 21.51 11.21
N LEU A 174 -11.74 22.17 12.31
CA LEU A 174 -13.14 22.52 12.56
C LEU A 174 -13.71 23.46 11.50
N SER A 175 -12.94 24.47 11.05
CA SER A 175 -13.39 25.43 10.03
C SER A 175 -13.76 24.78 8.69
N GLY A 176 -13.11 23.68 8.32
CA GLY A 176 -13.34 22.98 7.05
C GLY A 176 -14.22 21.74 7.13
N ILE A 177 -14.67 21.33 8.32
CA ILE A 177 -15.58 20.18 8.51
C ILE A 177 -16.94 20.58 9.11
N ALA A 178 -16.98 21.49 10.09
CA ALA A 178 -18.22 21.90 10.76
C ALA A 178 -19.29 22.49 9.82
N PRO A 179 -18.97 23.27 8.76
CA PRO A 179 -19.97 23.73 7.79
C PRO A 179 -20.60 22.63 6.92
N ARG A 180 -20.10 21.39 7.00
CA ARG A 180 -20.65 20.23 6.28
C ARG A 180 -21.24 19.17 7.21
N VAL A 181 -20.86 19.17 8.49
CA VAL A 181 -21.22 18.14 9.47
C VAL A 181 -21.36 18.74 10.87
N GLY A 182 -22.55 18.61 11.46
CA GLY A 182 -22.78 18.93 12.87
C GLY A 182 -22.24 17.84 13.82
N GLY A 183 -21.93 18.22 15.05
CA GLY A 183 -21.55 17.26 16.11
C GLY A 183 -20.13 16.69 16.02
N VAL A 184 -19.22 17.32 15.26
CA VAL A 184 -17.79 16.94 15.24
C VAL A 184 -17.10 17.42 16.51
N ALA A 185 -16.52 16.50 17.28
CA ALA A 185 -15.75 16.79 18.49
C ALA A 185 -14.33 16.21 18.37
N ILE A 186 -13.30 17.05 18.49
CA ILE A 186 -11.90 16.58 18.59
C ILE A 186 -11.69 15.98 19.98
N THR A 187 -11.04 14.82 20.03
CA THR A 187 -10.76 14.06 21.27
C THR A 187 -9.28 14.11 21.65
N ALA A 188 -8.40 14.26 20.65
CA ALA A 188 -6.97 14.52 20.84
C ALA A 188 -6.32 15.08 19.56
N VAL A 189 -5.24 15.86 19.73
CA VAL A 189 -4.25 16.11 18.68
C VAL A 189 -2.89 15.61 19.16
N HIS A 190 -2.18 14.85 18.32
CA HIS A 190 -0.84 14.36 18.61
C HIS A 190 0.16 14.94 17.62
N LYS A 191 1.28 15.49 18.08
CA LYS A 191 2.38 15.99 17.23
C LYS A 191 3.34 14.86 16.88
N VAL A 192 3.56 14.63 15.59
CA VAL A 192 4.43 13.56 15.09
C VAL A 192 5.90 13.92 15.33
N ALA A 193 6.64 12.99 15.96
CA ALA A 193 8.06 13.15 16.24
C ALA A 193 8.88 13.23 14.94
N GLN A 194 9.61 14.33 14.77
CA GLN A 194 10.51 14.54 13.64
C GLN A 194 11.70 13.57 13.71
N GLY A 195 12.30 13.25 12.56
CA GLY A 195 13.35 12.23 12.46
C GLY A 195 13.86 12.06 11.02
N ALA A 196 14.32 10.86 10.66
CA ALA A 196 14.91 10.59 9.33
C ALA A 196 13.99 11.01 8.16
N ARG A 197 12.67 10.77 8.25
CA ARG A 197 11.69 11.21 7.24
C ARG A 197 11.66 12.72 7.04
N ALA A 198 11.87 13.51 8.11
CA ALA A 198 11.92 14.97 8.01
C ALA A 198 13.16 15.45 7.25
N ARG A 199 14.31 14.78 7.45
CA ARG A 199 15.56 15.07 6.69
C ARG A 199 15.40 14.71 5.21
N ALA A 200 14.85 13.53 4.91
CA ALA A 200 14.56 13.10 3.54
C ALA A 200 13.58 14.06 2.84
N PHE A 201 12.55 14.54 3.56
CA PHE A 201 11.61 15.54 3.06
C PHE A 201 12.28 16.89 2.79
N GLN A 202 13.17 17.36 3.67
CA GLN A 202 13.95 18.58 3.45
C GLN A 202 14.86 18.47 2.20
N GLN A 203 15.56 17.36 2.04
CA GLN A 203 16.39 17.07 0.86
C GLN A 203 15.55 17.00 -0.43
N GLN A 204 14.41 16.32 -0.40
CA GLN A 204 13.49 16.23 -1.54
C GLN A 204 12.90 17.61 -1.92
N GLY A 205 12.67 18.49 -0.94
CA GLY A 205 12.26 19.87 -1.17
C GLY A 205 13.34 20.69 -1.87
N GLN A 206 14.61 20.51 -1.49
CA GLN A 206 15.76 21.14 -2.17
C GLN A 206 15.91 20.65 -3.61
N LEU A 207 15.78 19.34 -3.86
CA LEU A 207 15.83 18.77 -5.20
C LEU A 207 14.70 19.28 -6.10
N LEU A 208 13.46 19.38 -5.59
CA LEU A 208 12.34 19.96 -6.33
C LEU A 208 12.49 21.47 -6.56
N ALA A 209 13.08 22.22 -5.61
CA ALA A 209 13.40 23.62 -5.81
C ALA A 209 14.47 23.83 -6.91
N ALA A 210 15.48 22.96 -6.97
CA ALA A 210 16.49 22.99 -8.03
C ALA A 210 15.90 22.63 -9.40
N ALA A 211 15.04 21.61 -9.47
CA ALA A 211 14.47 21.11 -10.73
C ALA A 211 13.32 21.98 -11.29
N ARG A 212 12.57 22.70 -10.46
CA ARG A 212 11.34 23.43 -10.84
C ARG A 212 11.34 24.92 -10.43
N GLY A 213 12.46 25.43 -9.90
CA GLY A 213 12.54 26.74 -9.26
C GLY A 213 11.98 26.74 -7.83
N GLU A 214 12.26 27.79 -7.07
CA GLU A 214 11.94 27.92 -5.64
C GLU A 214 10.49 27.51 -5.29
N GLY A 215 9.52 27.89 -6.12
CA GLY A 215 8.12 27.53 -5.97
C GLY A 215 7.81 26.03 -5.96
N GLY A 216 8.65 25.18 -6.56
CA GLY A 216 8.47 23.73 -6.62
C GLY A 216 8.82 23.00 -5.33
N GLY A 217 9.77 23.53 -4.55
CA GLY A 217 10.14 23.01 -3.23
C GLY A 217 9.18 23.42 -2.11
N ASN A 218 8.20 24.29 -2.38
CA ASN A 218 7.30 24.81 -1.36
C ASN A 218 6.29 23.76 -0.88
N ALA A 219 6.48 23.33 0.36
CA ALA A 219 5.61 22.39 1.05
C ALA A 219 4.23 22.99 1.37
N LYS A 220 3.17 22.33 0.91
CA LYS A 220 1.77 22.67 1.21
C LYS A 220 1.26 21.80 2.37
N PHE A 221 0.39 22.34 3.22
CA PHE A 221 -0.36 21.50 4.16
C PHE A 221 -1.45 20.71 3.42
N ALA A 222 -1.76 19.49 3.86
CA ALA A 222 -2.87 18.68 3.36
C ALA A 222 -3.31 17.63 4.39
N TRP A 223 -4.56 17.19 4.32
CA TRP A 223 -5.12 16.16 5.18
C TRP A 223 -5.05 14.78 4.52
N TYR A 224 -4.40 13.82 5.16
CA TYR A 224 -4.47 12.40 4.79
C TYR A 224 -5.51 11.67 5.64
N GLY A 225 -6.35 10.85 5.00
CA GLY A 225 -7.35 10.03 5.68
C GLY A 225 -7.34 8.59 5.15
N ALA A 226 -7.43 7.65 6.09
CA ALA A 226 -7.45 6.20 5.88
C ALA A 226 -7.96 5.53 7.18
N PRO A 227 -8.21 4.21 7.20
CA PRO A 227 -8.47 3.47 8.45
C PRO A 227 -7.32 3.61 9.46
N GLU A 228 -7.64 3.46 10.75
CA GLU A 228 -6.71 3.64 11.89
C GLU A 228 -5.34 2.96 11.68
N ALA A 229 -5.33 1.69 11.29
CA ALA A 229 -4.10 0.92 11.07
C ALA A 229 -3.20 1.50 9.95
N ASP A 230 -3.78 2.05 8.87
CA ASP A 230 -3.02 2.72 7.81
C ASP A 230 -2.51 4.10 8.28
N VAL A 231 -3.26 4.79 9.15
CA VAL A 231 -2.84 6.05 9.80
C VAL A 231 -1.69 5.82 10.78
N ALA A 232 -1.78 4.82 11.65
CA ALA A 232 -0.73 4.45 12.59
C ALA A 232 0.56 4.04 11.85
N ALA A 233 0.43 3.22 10.80
CA ALA A 233 1.54 2.86 9.93
C ALA A 233 2.18 4.09 9.27
N ALA A 234 1.38 4.98 8.68
CA ALA A 234 1.87 6.22 8.03
C ALA A 234 2.68 7.11 8.99
N VAL A 235 2.23 7.22 10.25
CA VAL A 235 2.90 8.00 11.30
C VAL A 235 4.22 7.33 11.71
N GLU A 236 4.18 6.08 12.18
CA GLU A 236 5.36 5.45 12.79
C GLU A 236 6.39 4.93 11.76
N HIS A 237 5.93 4.23 10.71
CA HIS A 237 6.77 3.53 9.75
C HIS A 237 6.81 4.19 8.36
N GLY A 238 5.76 4.91 8.00
CA GLY A 238 5.59 5.56 6.70
C GLY A 238 4.47 4.92 5.89
N PHE A 239 4.18 5.52 4.74
CA PHE A 239 3.14 5.04 3.85
C PHE A 239 3.58 3.72 3.21
N GLY A 240 3.08 2.60 3.74
CA GLY A 240 3.28 1.27 3.14
C GLY A 240 2.28 0.96 2.02
N ARG A 241 1.19 1.75 1.91
CA ARG A 241 0.09 1.58 0.95
C ARG A 241 -0.53 2.93 0.60
N THR A 242 -1.13 2.99 -0.58
CA THR A 242 -1.95 4.09 -1.08
C THR A 242 -3.41 3.97 -0.61
N ASN A 243 -4.05 5.10 -0.26
CA ASN A 243 -5.48 5.16 0.07
C ASN A 243 -6.38 5.25 -1.18
N SER A 244 -5.81 5.21 -2.39
CA SER A 244 -6.51 5.02 -3.68
C SER A 244 -7.54 3.88 -3.62
N ARG A 245 -7.23 2.80 -2.88
CA ARG A 245 -8.11 1.63 -2.68
C ARG A 245 -9.38 1.95 -1.88
N VAL A 246 -9.33 2.91 -0.96
CA VAL A 246 -10.49 3.39 -0.18
C VAL A 246 -11.39 4.30 -1.05
N LEU A 247 -10.79 4.98 -2.04
CA LEU A 247 -11.50 5.79 -3.02
C LEU A 247 -12.10 4.97 -4.18
N GLY A 248 -11.47 3.85 -4.55
CA GLY A 248 -11.90 2.99 -5.66
C GLY A 248 -11.98 3.77 -6.97
N HIS A 249 -13.13 3.73 -7.65
CA HIS A 249 -13.35 4.51 -8.88
C HIS A 249 -13.32 6.05 -8.68
N ARG A 250 -13.23 6.56 -7.45
CA ARG A 250 -13.00 7.98 -7.14
C ARG A 250 -11.51 8.34 -7.01
N ALA A 251 -10.59 7.38 -7.18
CA ALA A 251 -9.16 7.63 -7.16
C ALA A 251 -8.69 8.26 -8.47
N HIS A 252 -7.75 9.18 -8.37
CA HIS A 252 -7.11 9.91 -9.47
C HIS A 252 -5.71 9.30 -9.72
N GLY A 253 -5.67 7.99 -10.01
CA GLY A 253 -4.45 7.18 -10.08
C GLY A 253 -4.13 6.41 -8.79
N ASP A 254 -3.02 5.65 -8.80
CA ASP A 254 -2.51 4.92 -7.62
C ASP A 254 -1.42 5.70 -6.89
N GLY A 255 -1.85 6.76 -6.21
CA GLY A 255 -1.05 7.56 -5.29
C GLY A 255 -1.72 7.75 -3.94
N VAL A 256 -1.00 8.36 -2.99
CA VAL A 256 -1.58 8.83 -1.73
C VAL A 256 -2.36 10.10 -2.00
N HIS A 257 -3.65 10.04 -1.71
CA HIS A 257 -4.60 11.14 -1.86
C HIS A 257 -4.71 11.91 -0.54
N LEU A 258 -4.48 13.21 -0.60
CA LEU A 258 -4.64 14.14 0.52
C LEU A 258 -5.56 15.29 0.10
N SER A 259 -6.51 15.69 0.94
CA SER A 259 -7.34 16.85 0.63
C SER A 259 -6.68 18.17 1.07
N PRO A 260 -6.91 19.29 0.36
CA PRO A 260 -6.35 20.60 0.74
C PRO A 260 -6.71 21.00 2.19
N PRO A 261 -5.94 21.89 2.83
CA PRO A 261 -6.04 22.16 4.26
C PRO A 261 -7.38 22.77 4.67
N GLN A 262 -8.06 23.46 3.76
CA GLN A 262 -9.43 23.99 3.91
C GLN A 262 -10.55 22.96 3.65
N SER A 263 -10.22 21.72 3.25
CA SER A 263 -11.16 20.64 2.93
C SER A 263 -10.92 19.33 3.72
N PRO A 264 -10.76 19.35 5.06
CA PRO A 264 -10.56 18.14 5.89
C PRO A 264 -11.67 17.10 5.75
N TYR A 265 -12.93 17.54 5.59
CA TYR A 265 -14.08 16.65 5.38
C TYR A 265 -13.83 15.56 4.33
N THR A 266 -13.22 15.93 3.21
CA THR A 266 -12.98 15.04 2.07
C THR A 266 -12.09 13.84 2.43
N SER A 267 -11.13 14.04 3.35
CA SER A 267 -10.28 12.97 3.90
C SER A 267 -10.87 12.31 5.14
N ALA A 268 -11.63 13.04 5.96
CA ALA A 268 -12.38 12.48 7.08
C ALA A 268 -13.38 11.39 6.63
N MET A 269 -13.96 11.52 5.43
CA MET A 269 -14.80 10.47 4.81
C MET A 269 -14.03 9.19 4.41
N LEU A 270 -12.69 9.18 4.44
CA LEU A 270 -11.86 7.98 4.23
C LEU A 270 -11.41 7.32 5.54
N ALA A 271 -11.59 7.99 6.68
CA ALA A 271 -11.34 7.42 7.98
C ALA A 271 -12.48 6.48 8.38
N LYS A 272 -12.13 5.37 9.03
CA LYS A 272 -13.07 4.54 9.79
C LYS A 272 -13.04 4.94 11.26
N ALA A 273 -14.15 4.74 11.96
CA ALA A 273 -14.15 4.77 13.41
C ALA A 273 -13.37 3.55 13.96
N ASP A 274 -12.66 3.75 15.07
CA ASP A 274 -12.04 2.71 15.89
C ASP A 274 -13.07 2.05 16.84
N GLU A 275 -12.60 1.16 17.71
CA GLU A 275 -13.42 0.49 18.74
C GLU A 275 -14.04 1.46 19.76
N ASN A 276 -13.52 2.69 19.89
CA ASN A 276 -14.00 3.75 20.76
C ASN A 276 -14.98 4.72 20.05
N GLY A 277 -15.22 4.54 18.74
CA GLY A 277 -16.02 5.43 17.91
C GLY A 277 -15.29 6.68 17.40
N GLU A 278 -13.97 6.76 17.54
CA GLU A 278 -13.09 7.83 17.06
C GLU A 278 -12.60 7.57 15.65
N ALA A 279 -12.64 8.59 14.80
CA ALA A 279 -11.98 8.60 13.51
C ALA A 279 -10.68 9.39 13.60
N HIS A 280 -9.67 8.98 12.81
CA HIS A 280 -8.33 9.57 12.85
C HIS A 280 -7.89 10.02 11.46
N ILE A 281 -7.35 11.24 11.36
CA ILE A 281 -6.72 11.76 10.13
C ILE A 281 -5.40 12.46 10.46
N VAL A 282 -4.55 12.67 9.46
CA VAL A 282 -3.22 13.28 9.61
C VAL A 282 -3.15 14.60 8.86
N LEU A 283 -2.70 15.66 9.53
CA LEU A 283 -2.21 16.86 8.87
C LEU A 283 -0.74 16.62 8.46
N CYS A 284 -0.51 16.61 7.16
CA CYS A 284 0.79 16.41 6.54
C CYS A 284 1.30 17.71 5.89
N ARG A 285 2.62 17.83 5.75
CA ARG A 285 3.23 18.65 4.69
C ARG A 285 3.44 17.81 3.44
N VAL A 286 3.29 18.43 2.27
CA VAL A 286 3.33 17.78 0.95
C VAL A 286 4.13 18.60 -0.05
N LEU A 287 5.11 17.98 -0.69
CA LEU A 287 5.90 18.58 -1.76
C LEU A 287 5.27 18.30 -3.13
N MET A 288 4.48 19.24 -3.64
CA MET A 288 3.73 19.03 -4.88
C MET A 288 4.58 19.19 -6.15
N GLY A 289 5.62 20.01 -6.16
CA GLY A 289 6.30 20.37 -7.42
C GLY A 289 5.31 20.97 -8.43
N ARG A 290 5.44 20.60 -9.71
CA ARG A 290 4.46 20.91 -10.77
C ARG A 290 3.42 19.78 -10.87
N PRO A 291 2.13 20.04 -10.58
CA PRO A 291 1.08 19.02 -10.71
C PRO A 291 0.50 18.94 -12.14
N GLU A 292 0.09 17.74 -12.55
CA GLU A 292 -0.82 17.50 -13.68
C GLU A 292 -2.28 17.33 -13.23
N THR A 293 -3.24 17.36 -14.17
CA THR A 293 -4.65 17.04 -13.88
C THR A 293 -4.96 15.60 -14.25
N VAL A 294 -5.37 14.78 -13.28
CA VAL A 294 -5.70 13.36 -13.50
C VAL A 294 -7.19 13.12 -13.25
N ALA A 295 -7.85 12.40 -14.15
CA ALA A 295 -9.27 12.08 -14.03
C ALA A 295 -9.55 10.97 -13.01
N ALA A 296 -10.72 11.03 -12.37
CA ALA A 296 -11.20 9.96 -11.49
C ALA A 296 -11.37 8.64 -12.26
N GLY A 297 -10.91 7.54 -11.68
CA GLY A 297 -10.86 6.21 -12.30
C GLY A 297 -9.63 5.97 -13.18
N SER A 298 -8.65 6.89 -13.22
CA SER A 298 -7.37 6.67 -13.89
C SER A 298 -6.58 5.52 -13.25
N SER A 299 -5.85 4.76 -14.07
CA SER A 299 -4.92 3.70 -13.67
C SER A 299 -3.45 4.15 -13.64
N GLN A 300 -3.20 5.45 -13.79
CA GLN A 300 -1.87 6.06 -13.72
C GLN A 300 -1.25 5.93 -12.33
N PHE A 301 0.05 5.65 -12.23
CA PHE A 301 0.74 5.40 -10.95
C PHE A 301 2.08 6.16 -10.81
N HIS A 302 2.39 7.02 -11.78
CA HIS A 302 3.58 7.87 -11.90
C HIS A 302 3.22 9.12 -12.73
N PRO A 303 4.08 10.15 -12.83
CA PRO A 303 3.82 11.32 -13.68
C PRO A 303 3.66 10.94 -15.16
N SER A 304 2.80 11.63 -15.91
CA SER A 304 2.58 11.35 -17.34
C SER A 304 3.75 11.78 -18.24
N SER A 305 4.60 12.70 -17.79
CA SER A 305 5.89 13.05 -18.38
C SER A 305 6.82 13.69 -17.33
N ASP A 306 8.10 13.85 -17.67
CA ASP A 306 9.12 14.49 -16.83
C ASP A 306 8.87 15.99 -16.56
N ASP A 307 7.80 16.58 -17.11
CA ASP A 307 7.32 17.91 -16.75
C ASP A 307 6.58 17.94 -15.41
N TYR A 308 6.09 16.81 -14.94
CA TYR A 308 5.18 16.73 -13.79
C TYR A 308 5.78 15.94 -12.64
N ASP A 309 5.40 16.33 -11.42
CA ASP A 309 5.90 15.72 -10.19
C ASP A 309 4.76 15.07 -9.38
N SER A 310 3.52 15.54 -9.49
CA SER A 310 2.36 15.08 -8.73
C SER A 310 1.07 15.27 -9.53
N ALA A 311 -0.09 14.90 -9.00
CA ALA A 311 -1.37 15.15 -9.65
C ALA A 311 -2.40 15.85 -8.75
N VAL A 312 -3.39 16.46 -9.40
CA VAL A 312 -4.62 17.00 -8.78
C VAL A 312 -5.86 16.57 -9.57
N ASP A 313 -7.03 16.64 -8.94
CA ASP A 313 -8.32 16.45 -9.63
C ASP A 313 -8.78 17.68 -10.43
N ASN A 314 -8.32 18.87 -10.03
CA ASN A 314 -8.60 20.13 -10.71
C ASN A 314 -7.51 21.18 -10.38
N MET A 315 -7.06 21.97 -11.37
CA MET A 315 -5.98 22.95 -11.16
C MET A 315 -6.42 24.22 -10.42
N GLN A 316 -7.66 24.66 -10.63
CA GLN A 316 -8.17 25.93 -10.09
C GLN A 316 -8.76 25.76 -8.68
N ASN A 317 -9.45 24.64 -8.43
CA ASN A 317 -10.07 24.31 -7.16
C ASN A 317 -9.91 22.80 -6.85
N PRO A 318 -8.69 22.35 -6.54
CA PRO A 318 -8.42 20.96 -6.20
C PRO A 318 -9.22 20.53 -4.95
N LYS A 319 -9.69 19.28 -4.96
CA LYS A 319 -10.21 18.55 -3.80
C LYS A 319 -9.25 17.44 -3.37
N TRP A 320 -8.38 17.00 -4.28
CA TRP A 320 -7.32 16.04 -4.04
C TRP A 320 -5.97 16.57 -4.54
N TYR A 321 -4.96 16.41 -3.69
CA TYR A 321 -3.56 16.32 -4.04
C TYR A 321 -3.18 14.83 -4.08
N VAL A 322 -2.47 14.40 -5.12
CA VAL A 322 -2.04 13.01 -5.28
C VAL A 322 -0.52 12.97 -5.40
N VAL A 323 0.13 12.34 -4.44
CA VAL A 323 1.57 12.02 -4.50
C VAL A 323 1.73 10.56 -4.91
N TRP A 324 2.56 10.31 -5.91
CA TRP A 324 2.77 8.97 -6.46
C TRP A 324 3.39 8.00 -5.44
N SER A 325 3.09 6.72 -5.61
CA SER A 325 3.50 5.67 -4.66
C SER A 325 5.01 5.46 -4.56
N THR A 326 5.78 5.91 -5.57
CA THR A 326 7.24 5.98 -5.55
C THR A 326 7.76 6.97 -4.50
N ASP A 327 7.11 8.13 -4.37
CA ASP A 327 7.66 9.27 -3.65
C ASP A 327 6.98 9.53 -2.30
N MET A 328 5.89 8.82 -2.00
CA MET A 328 5.03 9.09 -0.83
C MET A 328 5.76 9.15 0.52
N ASN A 329 6.93 8.50 0.65
CA ASN A 329 7.74 8.51 1.87
C ASN A 329 8.83 9.60 1.91
N THR A 330 9.11 10.29 0.80
CA THR A 330 10.01 11.46 0.75
C THR A 330 9.24 12.77 0.57
N ARG A 331 8.07 12.75 -0.06
CA ARG A 331 7.28 13.95 -0.41
C ARG A 331 6.05 14.19 0.47
N ILE A 332 5.80 13.32 1.45
CA ILE A 332 4.78 13.53 2.48
C ILE A 332 5.42 13.41 3.86
N LEU A 333 5.23 14.42 4.69
CA LEU A 333 5.68 14.45 6.08
C LEU A 333 4.46 14.61 7.01
N PRO A 334 4.01 13.52 7.67
CA PRO A 334 3.08 13.59 8.80
C PRO A 334 3.59 14.57 9.88
N GLU A 335 2.75 15.53 10.29
CA GLU A 335 3.11 16.49 11.34
C GLU A 335 2.15 16.44 12.55
N TYR A 336 0.85 16.26 12.34
CA TYR A 336 -0.13 16.10 13.43
C TYR A 336 -1.16 15.01 13.13
N VAL A 337 -1.53 14.18 14.10
CA VAL A 337 -2.70 13.30 14.04
C VAL A 337 -3.86 13.95 14.78
N VAL A 338 -5.03 14.07 14.14
CA VAL A 338 -6.26 14.55 14.76
C VAL A 338 -7.20 13.36 14.95
N SER A 339 -7.59 13.13 16.20
CA SER A 339 -8.60 12.14 16.60
C SER A 339 -9.90 12.87 16.92
N PHE A 340 -11.04 12.36 16.43
CA PHE A 340 -12.32 13.04 16.57
C PHE A 340 -13.51 12.07 16.52
N LYS A 341 -14.58 12.38 17.26
CA LYS A 341 -15.89 11.71 17.14
C LYS A 341 -16.80 12.51 16.20
N CYS A 342 -17.60 11.78 15.43
CA CYS A 342 -18.47 12.33 14.39
C CYS A 342 -19.68 11.41 14.15
N PRO A 343 -20.88 11.74 14.71
CA PRO A 343 -22.04 10.86 14.65
C PRO A 343 -22.52 10.53 13.23
N SER A 344 -22.35 11.43 12.26
CA SER A 344 -22.77 11.17 10.87
C SER A 344 -21.83 10.23 10.12
N LEU A 345 -20.52 10.19 10.45
CA LEU A 345 -19.61 9.16 9.93
C LEU A 345 -20.03 7.78 10.46
N GLN A 346 -20.36 7.70 11.74
CA GLN A 346 -20.85 6.47 12.38
C GLN A 346 -22.16 5.99 11.71
N GLN A 347 -23.14 6.88 11.46
CA GLN A 347 -24.37 6.52 10.75
C GLN A 347 -24.14 6.07 9.30
N ALA A 348 -23.21 6.71 8.56
CA ALA A 348 -22.83 6.29 7.20
C ALA A 348 -22.11 4.92 7.18
N GLN A 349 -21.38 4.59 8.25
CA GLN A 349 -20.73 3.30 8.45
C GLN A 349 -21.76 2.22 8.85
N VAL A 350 -22.61 2.47 9.84
CA VAL A 350 -23.68 1.55 10.27
C VAL A 350 -24.65 1.23 9.13
N THR A 351 -25.03 2.19 8.28
CA THR A 351 -25.86 1.90 7.09
C THR A 351 -25.12 1.09 6.01
N SER A 352 -23.79 1.21 5.93
CA SER A 352 -22.95 0.38 5.04
C SER A 352 -22.68 -1.03 5.61
N GLU A 353 -22.73 -1.20 6.94
CA GLU A 353 -22.42 -2.46 7.62
C GLU A 353 -23.69 -3.27 7.91
N ALA A 354 -24.83 -2.62 8.21
CA ALA A 354 -26.16 -3.24 8.25
C ALA A 354 -26.65 -3.73 6.86
N THR A 355 -26.06 -3.21 5.78
CA THR A 355 -26.24 -3.77 4.42
C THR A 355 -25.21 -4.85 4.06
N SER A 356 -24.27 -5.17 4.96
CA SER A 356 -23.29 -6.25 4.81
C SER A 356 -23.69 -7.54 5.55
N GLU A 357 -24.33 -7.41 6.73
CA GLU A 357 -24.75 -8.50 7.61
C GLU A 357 -25.95 -9.34 7.11
N LEU A 358 -26.21 -9.40 5.80
CA LEU A 358 -26.94 -10.53 5.22
C LEU A 358 -26.68 -10.81 3.72
N ARG A 359 -25.43 -10.75 3.23
CA ARG A 359 -25.12 -11.33 1.91
C ARG A 359 -23.75 -12.03 1.83
N LYS A 360 -23.80 -13.36 1.71
CA LYS A 360 -22.67 -14.19 1.25
C LYS A 360 -22.15 -13.61 -0.09
N PRO A 361 -20.82 -13.43 -0.26
CA PRO A 361 -20.29 -12.71 -1.42
C PRO A 361 -20.55 -13.47 -2.72
N SER A 362 -21.37 -12.89 -3.59
CA SER A 362 -21.53 -13.36 -4.97
C SER A 362 -20.32 -12.89 -5.82
N PRO A 363 -19.88 -13.66 -6.83
CA PRO A 363 -18.62 -13.41 -7.56
C PRO A 363 -18.71 -12.27 -8.60
N ALA A 364 -19.43 -11.19 -8.30
CA ALA A 364 -19.84 -10.15 -9.25
C ALA A 364 -18.82 -8.99 -9.45
N SER A 365 -17.62 -9.08 -8.87
CA SER A 365 -16.55 -8.07 -9.01
C SER A 365 -15.45 -8.44 -10.03
N ARG A 366 -15.57 -9.58 -10.72
CA ARG A 366 -14.81 -9.87 -11.95
C ARG A 366 -15.67 -9.54 -13.16
N ASP A 367 -15.02 -8.95 -14.18
CA ASP A 367 -15.59 -8.44 -15.45
C ASP A 367 -17.05 -8.83 -15.75
N MET A 368 -17.96 -7.84 -15.83
CA MET A 368 -19.32 -8.10 -16.35
C MET A 368 -19.35 -8.48 -17.84
N PHE A 369 -18.27 -8.22 -18.59
CA PHE A 369 -18.24 -8.40 -20.04
C PHE A 369 -18.19 -9.86 -20.52
N PRO A 370 -17.39 -10.78 -19.96
CA PRO A 370 -17.52 -12.21 -20.23
C PRO A 370 -18.91 -12.77 -19.93
N THR A 371 -19.55 -12.36 -18.82
CA THR A 371 -20.90 -12.82 -18.47
C THR A 371 -21.96 -12.28 -19.46
N LEU A 372 -21.83 -11.02 -19.86
CA LEU A 372 -22.60 -10.41 -20.95
C LEU A 372 -22.38 -11.17 -22.27
N LEU A 373 -21.14 -11.53 -22.60
CA LEU A 373 -20.82 -12.26 -23.82
C LEU A 373 -21.38 -13.68 -23.82
N ALA A 374 -21.26 -14.41 -22.71
CA ALA A 374 -21.74 -15.78 -22.55
C ALA A 374 -23.28 -15.86 -22.61
N GLU A 375 -23.98 -14.87 -22.05
CA GLU A 375 -25.44 -14.80 -22.18
C GLU A 375 -25.86 -14.39 -23.61
N ILE A 376 -25.15 -13.44 -24.24
CA ILE A 376 -25.38 -13.07 -25.65
C ILE A 376 -25.13 -14.25 -26.60
N GLN A 377 -24.13 -15.09 -26.34
CA GLN A 377 -23.83 -16.30 -27.12
C GLN A 377 -25.03 -17.27 -27.19
N ARG A 378 -25.97 -17.22 -26.23
CA ARG A 378 -27.21 -18.03 -26.25
C ARG A 378 -28.24 -17.56 -27.27
N PHE A 379 -28.10 -16.34 -27.80
CA PHE A 379 -29.07 -15.69 -28.72
C PHE A 379 -28.48 -15.43 -30.12
N VAL A 380 -27.24 -15.87 -30.39
CA VAL A 380 -26.52 -15.59 -31.65
C VAL A 380 -26.17 -16.90 -32.36
N PRO A 381 -26.54 -17.08 -33.65
CA PRO A 381 -26.18 -18.28 -34.42
C PRO A 381 -24.67 -18.53 -34.48
N THR A 382 -24.27 -19.79 -34.48
CA THR A 382 -22.85 -20.23 -34.36
C THR A 382 -21.93 -19.58 -35.39
N SER A 383 -22.40 -19.38 -36.62
CA SER A 383 -21.68 -18.71 -37.72
C SER A 383 -21.32 -17.25 -37.45
N LYS A 384 -21.98 -16.59 -36.50
CA LYS A 384 -21.70 -15.20 -36.10
C LYS A 384 -20.81 -15.09 -34.85
N LEU A 385 -20.56 -16.20 -34.13
CA LEU A 385 -19.84 -16.15 -32.84
C LEU A 385 -18.37 -15.72 -32.98
N GLN A 386 -17.70 -16.06 -34.09
CA GLN A 386 -16.32 -15.66 -34.34
C GLN A 386 -16.17 -14.13 -34.42
N THR A 387 -17.07 -13.44 -35.14
CA THR A 387 -17.08 -11.97 -35.24
C THR A 387 -17.30 -11.30 -33.88
N LEU A 388 -18.17 -11.87 -33.04
CA LEU A 388 -18.43 -11.41 -31.68
C LEU A 388 -17.20 -11.57 -30.77
N GLN A 389 -16.57 -12.75 -30.79
CA GLN A 389 -15.37 -13.05 -29.98
C GLN A 389 -14.15 -12.25 -30.43
N GLY A 390 -13.94 -12.09 -31.74
CA GLY A 390 -12.87 -11.25 -32.30
C GLY A 390 -13.03 -9.77 -31.91
N THR A 391 -14.24 -9.23 -32.03
CA THR A 391 -14.53 -7.83 -31.66
C THR A 391 -14.42 -7.61 -30.16
N TYR A 392 -14.87 -8.56 -29.33
CA TYR A 392 -14.65 -8.52 -27.88
C TYR A 392 -13.15 -8.59 -27.51
N SER A 393 -12.38 -9.44 -28.18
CA SER A 393 -10.92 -9.52 -27.99
C SER A 393 -10.22 -8.21 -28.36
N ARG A 394 -10.71 -7.55 -29.42
CA ARG A 394 -10.26 -6.20 -29.83
C ARG A 394 -10.59 -5.14 -28.77
N PHE A 395 -11.75 -5.23 -28.11
CA PHE A 395 -12.10 -4.37 -26.96
C PHE A 395 -11.22 -4.64 -25.73
N LYS A 396 -11.01 -5.91 -25.35
CA LYS A 396 -10.15 -6.31 -24.23
C LYS A 396 -8.69 -5.85 -24.38
N LYS A 397 -8.20 -5.73 -25.62
CA LYS A 397 -6.87 -5.18 -25.95
C LYS A 397 -6.84 -3.64 -26.08
N GLY A 398 -7.95 -2.93 -25.86
CA GLY A 398 -8.03 -1.47 -25.98
C GLY A 398 -8.12 -0.93 -27.42
N HIS A 399 -8.11 -1.80 -28.44
CA HIS A 399 -8.10 -1.44 -29.86
C HIS A 399 -9.48 -0.97 -30.41
N ILE A 400 -10.52 -0.91 -29.56
CA ILE A 400 -11.77 -0.17 -29.77
C ILE A 400 -12.26 0.45 -28.46
N LYS A 401 -12.87 1.63 -28.54
CA LYS A 401 -13.44 2.33 -27.38
C LYS A 401 -14.77 1.69 -26.94
N LYS A 402 -15.15 1.91 -25.68
CA LYS A 402 -16.36 1.31 -25.07
C LYS A 402 -17.64 1.67 -25.81
N ASP A 403 -17.77 2.90 -26.30
CA ASP A 403 -18.91 3.36 -27.10
C ASP A 403 -18.99 2.65 -28.48
N GLN A 404 -17.83 2.37 -29.09
CA GLN A 404 -17.74 1.65 -30.36
C GLN A 404 -18.14 0.18 -30.17
N PHE A 405 -17.68 -0.46 -29.08
CA PHE A 405 -18.07 -1.83 -28.73
C PHE A 405 -19.57 -1.95 -28.39
N ILE A 406 -20.16 -0.98 -27.67
CA ILE A 406 -21.61 -0.95 -27.42
C ILE A 406 -22.41 -0.69 -28.72
N ARG A 407 -21.95 0.21 -29.60
CA ARG A 407 -22.57 0.41 -30.92
C ARG A 407 -22.52 -0.86 -31.78
N PHE A 408 -21.39 -1.58 -31.77
CA PHE A 408 -21.29 -2.89 -32.40
C PHE A 408 -22.33 -3.87 -31.82
N LEU A 409 -22.41 -4.05 -30.49
CA LEU A 409 -23.38 -4.98 -29.89
C LEU A 409 -24.82 -4.63 -30.27
N ARG A 410 -25.20 -3.33 -30.26
CA ARG A 410 -26.53 -2.88 -30.72
C ARG A 410 -26.85 -3.30 -32.15
N ALA A 411 -25.93 -3.05 -33.09
CA ALA A 411 -26.09 -3.45 -34.48
C ALA A 411 -26.05 -4.97 -34.68
N PHE A 412 -25.35 -5.70 -33.80
CA PHE A 412 -25.07 -7.13 -33.96
C PHE A 412 -26.17 -8.04 -33.40
N ILE A 413 -26.85 -7.64 -32.31
CA ILE A 413 -27.93 -8.43 -31.68
C ILE A 413 -29.25 -7.66 -31.48
N GLY A 414 -29.28 -6.37 -31.79
CA GLY A 414 -30.44 -5.50 -31.56
C GLY A 414 -30.56 -5.01 -30.11
N ASP A 415 -31.01 -3.76 -29.94
CA ASP A 415 -31.20 -3.15 -28.61
C ASP A 415 -32.17 -3.92 -27.71
N ARG A 416 -33.16 -4.64 -28.27
CA ARG A 416 -34.09 -5.47 -27.49
C ARG A 416 -33.37 -6.61 -26.76
N VAL A 417 -32.55 -7.40 -27.46
CA VAL A 417 -31.80 -8.52 -26.84
C VAL A 417 -30.76 -7.97 -25.85
N LEU A 418 -30.02 -6.94 -26.25
CA LEU A 418 -29.02 -6.29 -25.39
C LEU A 418 -29.65 -5.74 -24.09
N THR A 419 -30.85 -5.17 -24.17
CA THR A 419 -31.59 -4.66 -23.00
C THR A 419 -32.08 -5.80 -22.10
N THR A 420 -32.63 -6.88 -22.66
CA THR A 420 -33.08 -8.04 -21.87
C THR A 420 -31.91 -8.69 -21.12
N VAL A 421 -30.77 -8.90 -21.78
CA VAL A 421 -29.56 -9.42 -21.12
C VAL A 421 -29.04 -8.44 -20.06
N ALA A 422 -29.04 -7.13 -20.34
CA ALA A 422 -28.62 -6.11 -19.37
C ALA A 422 -29.55 -5.99 -18.15
N LYS A 423 -30.85 -6.29 -18.26
CA LYS A 423 -31.79 -6.39 -17.13
C LYS A 423 -31.50 -7.64 -16.29
N LYS A 424 -31.42 -8.81 -16.94
CA LYS A 424 -31.11 -10.09 -16.30
C LYS A 424 -29.81 -10.05 -15.49
N LEU A 425 -28.77 -9.39 -16.02
CA LEU A 425 -27.48 -9.20 -15.32
C LEU A 425 -27.50 -8.15 -14.20
N ARG A 426 -28.57 -7.36 -14.07
CA ARG A 426 -28.79 -6.42 -12.95
C ARG A 426 -29.71 -6.99 -11.86
N GLY A 427 -30.31 -8.17 -12.06
CA GLY A 427 -31.21 -8.79 -11.09
C GLY A 427 -32.62 -8.20 -11.07
N TYR A 428 -33.13 -7.78 -12.24
CA TYR A 428 -34.54 -7.44 -12.50
C TYR A 428 -35.13 -8.42 -13.52
#